data_AF-A0A485LH40-F1
#
_entry.id   AF-A0A485LH40-F1
#
_cell.length_a   1.000
_cell.length_b   1.000
_cell.length_c   1.000
_cell.angle_alpha   90.00
_cell.angle_beta   90.00
_cell.angle_gamma   90.00
#
_symmetry.space_group_name_H-M   'P 1'
#
loop_
_entity.id
_entity.type
_entity.pdbx_description
1 polymer ?
#
loop_
_entity_poly.entity_id
_entity_poly.type
_entity_poly.pdbx_seq_one_letter_code
_entity_poly.pdbx_strand_id
1 'polypeptide(L)'
;MRQVKWRDLGYSGMPLLFGGWHNETPQNLSCFGQSGSANHSSSCMSCGAVFGNEQLVGEVLRFLDVRELGVAACIDRTWRPLASETSLWTRLCYARPAYLVGSATRELLAEVGAKRYLRLIVGRQQYKSLRQQSLRKLVDSDLWARLIVVEKWIARVHMAFALDETIPTMDGGDDVAYILASFAEFVDEAFHDYTKAHALLLAALPHANQPEWVMHHLALLQDKRQDYDQAEQWFQQAYVAEPTFVNNLCDYAIFMEERRMQYDRAEALYLEAMAQAADPACLDVYYAAADFFTFKRLDVARAHDILVRTFQSIKGQNVSVMEGRDVKAAIQYAEFLVYIQRDFQAAHVVFGAVVKRWQYEEGVANMHPQVARFLCIGLLSYAICIVFASGKRAVALKVLQQATTVAKHLDNRDPVVWRYQLTADCVVQHVVPEGSVLSKQELQSVGPLLGLFAYLRGETDAAMRLWSSYINGLSNVNSPDYAFAGYCTGVVLHLIGKRPVAMMALTKAFGVDAHFLQYQNLDFLLKEVAHATNMATARRHLALQFQDVLSSYFLAHQAARM
;
A
#
# COMPACT_ATOMS: atom_id res chain seq x y z
N MET A 1 -18.83 8.90 -8.50
CA MET A 1 -17.63 8.84 -9.36
C MET A 1 -16.59 9.87 -8.92
N ARG A 2 -16.04 9.73 -7.72
CA ARG A 2 -14.62 10.06 -7.53
C ARG A 2 -13.85 9.01 -8.31
N GLN A 3 -13.01 9.48 -9.23
CA GLN A 3 -11.98 8.66 -9.82
C GLN A 3 -11.31 7.85 -8.71
N VAL A 4 -11.29 6.53 -8.91
CA VAL A 4 -10.42 5.53 -8.31
C VAL A 4 -9.46 6.15 -7.28
N LYS A 5 -9.94 6.28 -6.04
CA LYS A 5 -9.09 6.56 -4.86
C LYS A 5 -8.61 5.26 -4.22
N TRP A 6 -8.65 4.16 -4.98
CA TRP A 6 -7.84 2.98 -4.72
C TRP A 6 -6.39 3.33 -5.05
N ARG A 7 -5.75 3.99 -4.08
CA ARG A 7 -4.30 4.00 -3.98
C ARG A 7 -3.84 2.54 -4.01
N ASP A 8 -2.92 2.28 -4.94
CA ASP A 8 -2.11 1.06 -5.12
C ASP A 8 -2.49 0.11 -6.27
N LEU A 9 -3.46 0.45 -7.13
CA LEU A 9 -3.46 -0.06 -8.50
C LEU A 9 -2.68 0.90 -9.39
N GLY A 10 -1.64 0.38 -10.04
CA GLY A 10 -0.87 1.14 -11.02
C GLY A 10 0.34 1.88 -10.43
N TYR A 11 1.28 1.14 -9.85
CA TYR A 11 2.70 1.32 -10.13
C TYR A 11 3.48 0.07 -9.71
N SER A 12 3.53 -0.92 -10.60
CA SER A 12 4.56 -1.97 -10.58
C SER A 12 5.95 -1.42 -10.96
N GLY A 13 6.08 -0.12 -11.27
CA GLY A 13 7.32 0.56 -11.66
C GLY A 13 8.33 0.70 -10.52
N MET A 14 8.80 -0.46 -10.11
CA MET A 14 10.18 -0.72 -9.75
C MET A 14 11.06 -0.32 -10.96
N PRO A 15 12.36 -0.04 -10.78
CA PRO A 15 13.26 -0.35 -11.86
C PRO A 15 13.13 -1.85 -12.12
N LEU A 16 13.60 -2.43 -13.21
CA LEU A 16 13.62 -3.90 -13.38
C LEU A 16 14.63 -4.54 -12.39
N LEU A 17 14.33 -4.34 -11.12
CA LEU A 17 15.16 -4.27 -9.96
C LEU A 17 14.58 -5.12 -8.85
N PHE A 18 13.27 -5.21 -8.62
CA PHE A 18 12.66 -6.08 -7.59
C PHE A 18 11.18 -6.39 -7.91
N GLY A 19 10.64 -7.52 -7.45
CA GLY A 19 9.27 -7.98 -7.76
C GLY A 19 8.18 -7.51 -6.78
N GLY A 20 6.95 -7.43 -7.31
CA GLY A 20 5.66 -7.74 -6.66
C GLY A 20 5.22 -6.97 -5.41
N TRP A 21 4.15 -6.19 -5.54
CA TRP A 21 3.30 -5.80 -4.41
C TRP A 21 2.17 -6.84 -4.30
N HIS A 22 2.10 -7.54 -3.17
CA HIS A 22 0.92 -8.32 -2.80
C HIS A 22 0.21 -7.68 -1.62
N ASN A 23 -1.12 -7.72 -1.75
CA ASN A 23 -2.15 -7.26 -0.83
C ASN A 23 -1.85 -7.51 0.66
N GLU A 24 -2.33 -6.53 1.40
CA GLU A 24 -2.38 -6.40 2.85
C GLU A 24 -2.80 -7.70 3.56
N THR A 25 -2.06 -8.03 4.62
CA THR A 25 -2.58 -8.80 5.75
C THR A 25 -1.99 -8.24 7.04
N PRO A 26 -2.81 -7.71 7.96
CA PRO A 26 -2.41 -7.41 9.33
C PRO A 26 -2.62 -8.63 10.21
N GLN A 27 -1.72 -8.89 11.17
CA GLN A 27 -2.12 -9.01 12.58
C GLN A 27 -0.98 -9.29 13.56
N ASN A 28 -1.25 -8.79 14.78
CA ASN A 28 -0.73 -9.14 16.10
C ASN A 28 0.63 -8.58 16.55
N LEU A 29 0.57 -7.37 17.13
CA LEU A 29 1.40 -7.01 18.28
C LEU A 29 0.49 -6.75 19.49
N SER A 30 0.21 -7.79 20.25
CA SER A 30 -0.18 -7.67 21.66
C SER A 30 1.10 -7.45 22.47
N CYS A 31 1.19 -6.34 23.21
CA CYS A 31 1.99 -6.22 24.42
C CYS A 31 1.80 -4.82 25.02
N PHE A 32 1.15 -4.71 26.18
CA PHE A 32 1.68 -4.00 27.35
C PHE A 32 0.79 -4.33 28.54
N GLY A 33 1.17 -5.39 29.25
CA GLY A 33 0.78 -5.65 30.63
C GLY A 33 2.00 -5.38 31.51
N GLN A 34 1.89 -4.38 32.37
CA GLN A 34 2.65 -4.13 33.60
C GLN A 34 1.86 -2.99 34.27
N SER A 35 1.56 -2.96 35.56
CA SER A 35 2.21 -3.56 36.72
C SER A 35 1.23 -3.48 37.90
N GLY A 36 1.17 -4.52 38.72
CA GLY A 36 0.60 -4.41 40.06
C GLY A 36 1.64 -3.87 41.04
N SER A 37 1.22 -2.98 41.94
CA SER A 37 1.66 -3.01 43.34
C SER A 37 0.74 -2.19 44.24
N ALA A 38 0.46 -2.83 45.37
CA ALA A 38 -0.39 -2.54 46.51
C ALA A 38 -0.28 -1.20 47.26
N ASN A 39 -1.32 -0.97 48.08
CA ASN A 39 -1.40 -0.34 49.42
C ASN A 39 -1.39 1.20 49.57
N HIS A 40 -2.51 1.76 50.05
CA HIS A 40 -2.77 1.92 51.50
C HIS A 40 -4.13 2.58 51.79
N SER A 41 -4.69 2.15 52.93
CA SER A 41 -5.90 2.60 53.62
C SER A 41 -5.84 4.04 54.16
N SER A 42 -6.95 4.77 54.12
CA SER A 42 -7.42 5.57 55.27
C SER A 42 -8.86 6.06 55.07
N SER A 43 -9.60 6.05 56.18
CA SER A 43 -11.00 6.41 56.35
C SER A 43 -11.31 7.88 56.05
N CYS A 44 -12.45 8.14 55.43
CA CYS A 44 -13.26 9.32 55.74
C CYS A 44 -14.74 8.98 55.59
N MET A 45 -15.47 9.15 56.69
CA MET A 45 -16.91 9.00 56.78
C MET A 45 -17.64 10.03 55.93
N SER A 46 -18.85 9.64 55.50
CA SER A 46 -19.97 10.46 55.03
C SER A 46 -19.90 11.06 53.62
N CYS A 47 -20.15 10.22 52.62
CA CYS A 47 -20.90 10.61 51.41
C CYS A 47 -21.92 9.53 50.98
N GLY A 48 -22.32 8.66 51.90
CA GLY A 48 -23.20 7.52 51.64
C GLY A 48 -24.67 7.85 51.42
N ALA A 49 -25.09 9.11 51.55
CA ALA A 49 -26.51 9.47 51.52
C ALA A 49 -27.07 9.74 50.10
N VAL A 50 -26.23 10.11 49.12
CA VAL A 50 -26.70 10.37 47.75
C VAL A 50 -26.59 9.11 46.86
N PHE A 51 -25.57 8.28 47.09
CA PHE A 51 -25.27 7.12 46.26
C PHE A 51 -25.93 5.81 46.72
N GLY A 52 -26.75 5.84 47.78
CA GLY A 52 -27.53 4.68 48.26
C GLY A 52 -28.95 4.58 47.70
N ASN A 53 -29.37 5.53 46.85
CA ASN A 53 -30.72 5.58 46.29
C ASN A 53 -30.67 5.54 44.75
N GLU A 54 -30.76 4.34 44.18
CA GLU A 54 -30.63 4.11 42.73
C GLU A 54 -31.62 4.92 41.88
N GLN A 55 -32.81 5.23 42.41
CA GLN A 55 -33.80 6.05 41.72
C GLN A 55 -33.36 7.52 41.57
N LEU A 56 -32.80 8.09 42.64
CA LEU A 56 -32.39 9.50 42.67
C LEU A 56 -31.12 9.74 41.85
N VAL A 57 -30.18 8.78 41.89
CA VAL A 57 -29.04 8.71 40.97
C VAL A 57 -29.53 8.62 39.52
N GLY A 58 -30.54 7.78 39.24
CA GLY A 58 -31.17 7.68 37.92
C GLY A 58 -31.76 9.00 37.41
N GLU A 59 -32.39 9.81 38.28
CA GLU A 59 -32.92 11.12 37.90
C GLU A 59 -31.83 12.16 37.67
N VAL A 60 -30.80 12.23 38.51
CA VAL A 60 -29.67 13.16 38.36
C VAL A 60 -28.88 12.86 37.08
N LEU A 61 -28.69 11.58 36.76
CA LEU A 61 -28.02 11.14 35.53
C LEU A 61 -28.79 11.50 34.25
N ARG A 62 -30.11 11.74 34.31
CA ARG A 62 -30.86 12.24 33.15
C ARG A 62 -30.41 13.64 32.75
N PHE A 63 -29.93 14.44 33.70
CA PHE A 63 -29.52 15.83 33.49
C PHE A 63 -28.02 15.98 33.25
N LEU A 64 -27.19 15.04 33.72
CA LEU A 64 -25.74 15.09 33.51
C LEU A 64 -25.34 14.59 32.12
N ASP A 65 -24.47 15.34 31.44
CA ASP A 65 -23.77 14.86 30.24
C ASP A 65 -22.47 14.11 30.60
N VAL A 66 -21.86 13.47 29.59
CA VAL A 66 -20.63 12.68 29.74
C VAL A 66 -19.46 13.51 30.28
N ARG A 67 -19.44 14.80 29.92
CA ARG A 67 -18.39 15.74 30.27
C ARG A 67 -18.56 16.17 31.72
N GLU A 68 -19.78 16.48 32.13
CA GLU A 68 -20.17 16.83 33.50
C GLU A 68 -19.93 15.66 34.46
N LEU A 69 -20.28 14.42 34.08
CA LEU A 69 -19.98 13.24 34.90
C LEU A 69 -18.48 12.94 34.99
N GLY A 70 -17.74 13.16 33.90
CA GLY A 70 -16.29 13.04 33.87
C GLY A 70 -15.59 14.07 34.76
N VAL A 71 -16.05 15.32 34.70
CA VAL A 71 -15.56 16.43 35.53
C VAL A 71 -15.91 16.21 37.00
N ALA A 72 -17.14 15.76 37.32
CA ALA A 72 -17.56 15.44 38.68
C ALA A 72 -16.66 14.36 39.32
N ALA A 73 -16.29 13.31 38.57
CA ALA A 73 -15.38 12.26 39.03
C ALA A 73 -13.91 12.74 39.22
N CYS A 74 -13.51 13.81 38.53
CA CYS A 74 -12.21 14.44 38.72
C CYS A 74 -12.18 15.33 39.97
N ILE A 75 -13.28 16.06 40.24
CA ILE A 75 -13.41 17.01 41.34
C ILE A 75 -13.66 16.30 42.68
N ASP A 76 -14.49 15.24 42.70
CA ASP A 76 -14.84 14.53 43.92
C ASP A 76 -14.64 13.01 43.77
N ARG A 77 -13.98 12.41 44.78
CA ARG A 77 -13.67 10.97 44.84
C ARG A 77 -14.93 10.11 44.96
N THR A 78 -16.03 10.65 45.44
CA THR A 78 -17.31 9.94 45.63
C THR A 78 -17.97 9.56 44.30
N TRP A 79 -17.70 10.32 43.23
CA TRP A 79 -18.21 10.08 41.89
C TRP A 79 -17.35 9.11 41.08
N ARG A 80 -16.14 8.78 41.55
CA ARG A 80 -15.22 7.86 40.84
C ARG A 80 -15.76 6.43 40.70
N PRO A 81 -16.34 5.80 41.75
CA PRO A 81 -16.97 4.49 41.63
C PRO A 81 -18.11 4.51 40.60
N LEU A 82 -18.95 5.55 40.67
CA LEU A 82 -20.08 5.73 39.75
C LEU A 82 -19.63 5.91 38.29
N ALA A 83 -18.61 6.73 38.04
CA ALA A 83 -18.04 6.93 36.72
C ALA A 83 -17.23 5.72 36.20
N SER A 84 -16.88 4.78 37.09
CA SER A 84 -16.24 3.50 36.75
C SER A 84 -17.24 2.38 36.49
N GLU A 85 -18.49 2.52 36.92
CA GLU A 85 -19.52 1.51 36.77
C GLU A 85 -20.04 1.41 35.33
N THR A 86 -19.83 0.28 34.68
CA THR A 86 -20.19 0.07 33.27
C THR A 86 -21.71 0.01 33.05
N SER A 87 -22.46 -0.50 34.03
CA SER A 87 -23.93 -0.64 33.99
C SER A 87 -24.64 0.71 33.80
N LEU A 88 -24.08 1.76 34.40
CA LEU A 88 -24.62 3.11 34.42
C LEU A 88 -24.49 3.79 33.06
N TRP A 89 -23.32 3.69 32.43
CA TRP A 89 -23.10 4.22 31.08
C TRP A 89 -24.00 3.53 30.05
N THR A 90 -24.21 2.23 30.19
CA THR A 90 -25.13 1.47 29.34
C THR A 90 -26.57 1.98 29.52
N ARG A 91 -27.05 2.13 30.77
CA ARG A 91 -28.37 2.72 31.06
C ARG A 91 -28.53 4.12 30.45
N LEU A 92 -27.51 4.97 30.53
CA LEU A 92 -27.50 6.30 29.93
C LEU A 92 -27.64 6.27 28.40
N CYS A 93 -27.00 5.31 27.72
CA CYS A 93 -27.15 5.15 26.27
C CYS A 93 -28.59 4.79 25.90
N TYR A 94 -29.20 3.85 26.62
CA TYR A 94 -30.58 3.40 26.37
C TYR A 94 -31.64 4.41 26.80
N ALA A 95 -31.35 5.26 27.80
CA ALA A 95 -32.30 6.25 28.30
C ALA A 95 -32.52 7.43 27.34
N ARG A 96 -31.62 7.67 26.38
CA ARG A 96 -31.72 8.79 25.43
C ARG A 96 -31.90 8.28 24.00
N PRO A 97 -33.11 8.39 23.40
CA PRO A 97 -33.38 7.91 22.04
C PRO A 97 -32.47 8.52 20.98
N ALA A 98 -32.01 9.76 21.17
CA ALA A 98 -31.09 10.45 20.27
C ALA A 98 -29.68 9.83 20.21
N TYR A 99 -29.33 8.90 21.11
CA TYR A 99 -28.02 8.24 21.14
C TYR A 99 -28.04 6.83 20.54
N LEU A 100 -29.21 6.21 20.40
CA LEU A 100 -29.39 4.88 19.85
C LEU A 100 -30.63 4.87 18.98
N VAL A 101 -30.41 4.96 17.67
CA VAL A 101 -31.49 5.21 16.72
C VAL A 101 -31.97 3.92 16.06
N GLY A 102 -31.04 3.06 15.66
CA GLY A 102 -31.33 1.81 14.99
C GLY A 102 -30.30 0.73 15.29
N SER A 103 -30.18 -0.22 14.37
CA SER A 103 -29.31 -1.37 14.52
C SER A 103 -27.83 -1.01 14.44
N ALA A 104 -27.43 -0.11 13.53
CA ALA A 104 -26.03 0.22 13.31
C ALA A 104 -25.42 0.95 14.52
N THR A 105 -26.17 1.86 15.14
CA THR A 105 -25.77 2.55 16.38
C THR A 105 -25.70 1.62 17.58
N ARG A 106 -26.60 0.62 17.69
CA ARG A 106 -26.55 -0.43 18.72
C ARG A 106 -25.36 -1.37 18.56
N GLU A 107 -25.06 -1.76 17.32
CA GLU A 107 -23.90 -2.60 17.02
C GLU A 107 -22.60 -1.87 17.39
N LEU A 108 -22.47 -0.58 17.03
CA LEU A 108 -21.31 0.22 17.39
C LEU A 108 -21.17 0.43 18.91
N LEU A 109 -22.29 0.58 19.62
CA LEU A 109 -22.30 0.60 21.09
C LEU A 109 -21.73 -0.70 21.67
N ALA A 110 -22.12 -1.85 21.14
CA ALA A 110 -21.62 -3.15 21.57
C ALA A 110 -20.12 -3.31 21.28
N GLU A 111 -19.65 -2.83 20.12
CA GLU A 111 -18.24 -2.90 19.71
C GLU A 111 -17.31 -2.03 20.60
N VAL A 112 -17.73 -0.79 20.89
CA VAL A 112 -16.84 0.22 21.49
C VAL A 112 -17.03 0.36 23.01
N GLY A 113 -18.19 -0.08 23.52
CA GLY A 113 -18.59 0.05 24.91
C GLY A 113 -19.18 1.42 25.26
N ALA A 114 -20.17 1.41 26.15
CA ALA A 114 -21.04 2.56 26.44
C ALA A 114 -20.33 3.86 26.80
N LYS A 115 -19.31 3.79 27.67
CA LYS A 115 -18.57 4.98 28.11
C LYS A 115 -17.82 5.66 26.95
N ARG A 116 -17.18 4.88 26.09
CA ARG A 116 -16.41 5.40 24.95
C ARG A 116 -17.34 5.83 23.83
N TYR A 117 -18.42 5.08 23.57
CA TYR A 117 -19.47 5.45 22.64
C TYR A 117 -20.04 6.85 22.92
N LEU A 118 -20.43 7.12 24.16
CA LEU A 118 -20.98 8.43 24.54
C LEU A 118 -19.98 9.58 24.37
N ARG A 119 -18.69 9.36 24.65
CA ARG A 119 -17.63 10.36 24.37
C ARG A 119 -17.52 10.66 22.87
N LEU A 120 -17.61 9.63 22.03
CA LEU A 120 -17.56 9.78 20.58
C LEU A 120 -18.80 10.52 20.04
N ILE A 121 -19.98 10.31 20.61
CA ILE A 121 -21.18 11.10 20.26
C ILE A 121 -20.93 12.58 20.56
N VAL A 122 -20.43 12.91 21.75
CA VAL A 122 -20.12 14.30 22.12
C VAL A 122 -19.07 14.89 21.17
N GLY A 123 -18.04 14.11 20.81
CA GLY A 123 -17.06 14.48 19.79
C GLY A 123 -17.70 14.77 18.43
N ARG A 124 -18.55 13.87 17.92
CA ARG A 124 -19.32 14.08 16.68
C ARG A 124 -20.15 15.36 16.73
N GLN A 125 -20.71 15.71 17.89
CA GLN A 125 -21.53 16.91 18.02
C GLN A 125 -20.76 18.22 17.80
N GLN A 126 -19.47 18.24 18.13
CA GLN A 126 -18.59 19.40 17.95
C GLN A 126 -18.33 19.70 16.46
N TYR A 127 -18.38 18.68 15.60
CA TYR A 127 -18.27 18.82 14.15
C TYR A 127 -19.62 19.20 13.52
N LYS A 128 -20.03 20.47 13.68
CA LYS A 128 -21.30 20.99 13.13
C LYS A 128 -21.41 20.82 11.61
N SER A 129 -20.31 20.94 10.88
CA SER A 129 -20.24 20.81 9.43
C SER A 129 -20.65 19.42 8.91
N LEU A 130 -20.41 18.35 9.68
CA LEU A 130 -20.79 16.98 9.29
C LEU A 130 -22.30 16.81 9.16
N ARG A 131 -23.10 17.55 9.94
CA ARG A 131 -24.56 17.43 9.96
C ARG A 131 -25.25 18.39 8.98
N GLN A 132 -24.50 19.30 8.36
CA GLN A 132 -25.03 20.33 7.47
C GLN A 132 -24.87 19.99 5.99
N GLN A 133 -23.98 19.06 5.65
CA GLN A 133 -23.75 18.63 4.27
C GLN A 133 -24.61 17.40 3.94
N SER A 134 -25.12 17.34 2.71
CA SER A 134 -25.68 16.09 2.17
C SER A 134 -24.62 14.99 2.18
N LEU A 135 -24.98 13.76 2.55
CA LEU A 135 -24.03 12.64 2.63
C LEU A 135 -23.22 12.44 1.36
N ARG A 136 -23.87 12.52 0.19
CA ARG A 136 -23.20 12.38 -1.10
C ARG A 136 -22.02 13.35 -1.26
N LYS A 137 -22.24 14.63 -0.95
CA LYS A 137 -21.20 15.68 -0.97
C LYS A 137 -20.18 15.51 0.17
N LEU A 138 -20.62 15.08 1.35
CA LEU A 138 -19.74 14.87 2.50
C LEU A 138 -18.71 13.81 2.17
N VAL A 139 -19.17 12.64 1.74
CA VAL A 139 -18.29 11.53 1.36
C VAL A 139 -17.30 12.03 0.31
N ASP A 140 -17.75 12.81 -0.69
CA ASP A 140 -16.91 13.40 -1.74
C ASP A 140 -15.99 14.57 -1.30
N SER A 141 -16.10 15.04 -0.06
CA SER A 141 -15.33 16.19 0.44
C SER A 141 -13.95 15.83 0.99
N ASP A 142 -13.03 16.81 1.00
CA ASP A 142 -11.77 16.71 1.72
C ASP A 142 -11.95 16.65 3.24
N LEU A 143 -13.10 17.13 3.74
CA LEU A 143 -13.42 17.08 5.15
C LEU A 143 -13.58 15.63 5.61
N TRP A 144 -14.25 14.79 4.82
CA TRP A 144 -14.38 13.36 5.10
C TRP A 144 -13.02 12.66 5.09
N ALA A 145 -12.21 12.91 4.06
CA ALA A 145 -10.87 12.33 3.96
C ALA A 145 -9.97 12.73 5.16
N ARG A 146 -9.98 14.01 5.55
CA ARG A 146 -9.23 14.46 6.75
C ARG A 146 -9.78 13.86 8.03
N LEU A 147 -11.10 13.73 8.16
CA LEU A 147 -11.72 13.15 9.35
C LEU A 147 -11.31 11.68 9.53
N ILE A 148 -11.26 10.90 8.45
CA ILE A 148 -10.82 9.50 8.50
C ILE A 148 -9.38 9.41 9.03
N VAL A 149 -8.49 10.27 8.54
CA VAL A 149 -7.08 10.24 8.96
C VAL A 149 -6.89 10.66 10.42
N VAL A 150 -7.56 11.73 10.86
CA VAL A 150 -7.33 12.31 12.20
C VAL A 150 -8.18 11.65 13.28
N GLU A 151 -9.45 11.35 12.99
CA GLU A 151 -10.46 10.92 13.97
C GLU A 151 -11.39 9.82 13.40
N LYS A 152 -10.82 8.71 12.88
CA LYS A 152 -11.60 7.62 12.25
C LYS A 152 -12.79 7.10 13.05
N TRP A 153 -12.71 7.12 14.38
CA TRP A 153 -13.82 6.67 15.23
C TRP A 153 -15.01 7.64 15.20
N ILE A 154 -14.78 8.95 15.03
CA ILE A 154 -15.85 9.93 14.83
C ILE A 154 -16.52 9.71 13.46
N ALA A 155 -15.74 9.41 12.42
CA ALA A 155 -16.27 9.02 11.12
C ALA A 155 -17.14 7.74 11.21
N ARG A 156 -16.70 6.71 11.97
CA ARG A 156 -17.47 5.47 12.21
C ARG A 156 -18.78 5.73 12.94
N VAL A 157 -18.80 6.65 13.91
CA VAL A 157 -20.05 7.08 14.57
C VAL A 157 -20.96 7.80 13.58
N HIS A 158 -20.41 8.74 12.79
CA HIS A 158 -21.21 9.47 11.80
C HIS A 158 -21.85 8.52 10.77
N MET A 159 -21.10 7.53 10.30
CA MET A 159 -21.58 6.45 9.43
C MET A 159 -22.71 5.65 10.07
N ALA A 160 -22.59 5.22 11.33
CA ALA A 160 -23.63 4.45 12.02
C ALA A 160 -24.96 5.22 12.13
N PHE A 161 -24.90 6.51 12.47
CA PHE A 161 -26.09 7.38 12.44
C PHE A 161 -26.63 7.54 11.02
N ALA A 162 -25.76 7.68 10.02
CA ALA A 162 -26.17 7.82 8.64
C ALA A 162 -26.95 6.59 8.12
N LEU A 163 -26.50 5.38 8.50
CA LEU A 163 -27.14 4.11 8.16
C LEU A 163 -28.52 3.95 8.80
N ASP A 164 -28.70 4.41 10.05
CA ASP A 164 -29.98 4.26 10.77
C ASP A 164 -31.00 5.36 10.44
N GLU A 165 -30.56 6.62 10.22
CA GLU A 165 -31.46 7.78 10.07
C GLU A 165 -31.64 8.23 8.62
N THR A 166 -30.52 8.45 7.93
CA THR A 166 -30.53 9.20 6.67
C THR A 166 -30.67 8.29 5.46
N ILE A 167 -29.95 7.17 5.40
CA ILE A 167 -29.99 6.26 4.24
C ILE A 167 -31.39 5.68 4.00
N PRO A 168 -32.15 5.24 5.02
CA PRO A 168 -33.51 4.74 4.82
C PRO A 168 -34.51 5.81 4.35
N THR A 169 -34.20 7.09 4.57
CA THR A 169 -35.06 8.23 4.19
C THR A 169 -34.68 8.88 2.87
N MET A 170 -33.54 8.50 2.28
CA MET A 170 -33.14 8.95 0.96
C MET A 170 -34.00 8.28 -0.11
N ASP A 171 -34.35 9.05 -1.13
CA ASP A 171 -34.92 8.49 -2.35
C ASP A 171 -33.90 7.52 -2.94
N GLY A 172 -34.24 6.23 -2.98
CA GLY A 172 -33.35 5.17 -3.44
C GLY A 172 -32.78 5.46 -4.83
N GLY A 173 -31.55 5.03 -5.09
CA GLY A 173 -30.87 5.24 -6.36
C GLY A 173 -29.36 5.23 -6.21
N ASP A 174 -28.67 5.62 -7.28
CA ASP A 174 -27.21 5.47 -7.41
C ASP A 174 -26.42 6.21 -6.32
N ASP A 175 -26.95 7.31 -5.78
CA ASP A 175 -26.34 8.03 -4.66
C ASP A 175 -26.27 7.18 -3.39
N VAL A 176 -27.29 6.35 -3.12
CA VAL A 176 -27.30 5.42 -1.98
C VAL A 176 -26.26 4.33 -2.19
N ALA A 177 -26.21 3.74 -3.38
CA ALA A 177 -25.20 2.75 -3.73
C ALA A 177 -23.78 3.32 -3.53
N TYR A 178 -23.56 4.53 -4.01
CA TYR A 178 -22.26 5.20 -3.89
C TYR A 178 -21.88 5.46 -2.43
N ILE A 179 -22.79 6.01 -1.62
CA ILE A 179 -22.52 6.27 -0.19
C ILE A 179 -22.19 4.98 0.54
N LEU A 180 -22.96 3.91 0.32
CA LEU A 180 -22.74 2.61 0.95
C LEU A 180 -21.39 2.01 0.53
N ALA A 181 -21.02 2.10 -0.75
CA ALA A 181 -19.72 1.62 -1.21
C ALA A 181 -18.57 2.45 -0.63
N SER A 182 -18.69 3.77 -0.51
CA SER A 182 -17.67 4.60 0.16
C SER A 182 -17.58 4.34 1.67
N PHE A 183 -18.68 3.97 2.31
CA PHE A 183 -18.66 3.50 3.70
C PHE A 183 -17.99 2.14 3.81
N ALA A 184 -18.19 1.24 2.84
CA ALA A 184 -17.49 -0.03 2.77
C ALA A 184 -15.97 0.17 2.64
N GLU A 185 -15.53 1.03 1.72
CA GLU A 185 -14.12 1.42 1.53
C GLU A 185 -13.54 2.00 2.84
N PHE A 186 -14.24 2.93 3.49
CA PHE A 186 -13.81 3.48 4.77
C PHE A 186 -13.65 2.42 5.86
N VAL A 187 -14.59 1.48 5.98
CA VAL A 187 -14.56 0.43 7.02
C VAL A 187 -13.48 -0.61 6.72
N ASP A 188 -13.29 -0.94 5.45
CA ASP A 188 -12.17 -1.75 4.96
C ASP A 188 -10.83 -1.10 5.32
N GLU A 189 -10.53 0.09 4.82
CA GLU A 189 -9.22 0.72 5.00
C GLU A 189 -8.93 1.12 6.46
N ALA A 190 -9.90 1.75 7.14
CA ALA A 190 -9.63 2.32 8.46
C ALA A 190 -9.70 1.29 9.60
N PHE A 191 -10.43 0.18 9.39
CA PHE A 191 -10.71 -0.81 10.44
C PHE A 191 -10.46 -2.26 10.05
N HIS A 192 -10.24 -2.57 8.77
CA HIS A 192 -10.07 -3.93 8.24
C HIS A 192 -11.24 -4.84 8.61
N ASP A 193 -12.45 -4.26 8.69
CA ASP A 193 -13.69 -4.95 9.03
C ASP A 193 -14.38 -5.37 7.72
N TYR A 194 -13.78 -6.39 7.09
CA TYR A 194 -14.21 -6.88 5.79
C TYR A 194 -15.64 -7.42 5.79
N THR A 195 -16.11 -7.95 6.93
CA THR A 195 -17.48 -8.45 7.07
C THR A 195 -18.49 -7.33 6.93
N LYS A 196 -18.25 -6.20 7.60
CA LYS A 196 -19.12 -5.02 7.50
C LYS A 196 -19.01 -4.35 6.14
N ALA A 197 -17.80 -4.23 5.58
CA ALA A 197 -17.60 -3.73 4.23
C ALA A 197 -18.37 -4.56 3.19
N HIS A 198 -18.32 -5.89 3.30
CA HIS A 198 -19.06 -6.80 2.41
C HIS A 198 -20.57 -6.62 2.53
N ALA A 199 -21.10 -6.53 3.76
CA ALA A 199 -22.53 -6.28 3.98
C ALA A 199 -23.00 -4.95 3.39
N LEU A 200 -22.17 -3.90 3.49
CA LEU A 200 -22.46 -2.59 2.90
C LEU A 200 -22.47 -2.63 1.37
N LEU A 201 -21.53 -3.34 0.74
CA LEU A 201 -21.51 -3.51 -0.71
C LEU A 201 -22.70 -4.32 -1.24
N LEU A 202 -23.10 -5.39 -0.54
CA LEU A 202 -24.31 -6.13 -0.88
C LEU A 202 -25.57 -5.27 -0.75
N ALA A 203 -25.63 -4.40 0.27
CA ALA A 203 -26.72 -3.44 0.43
C ALA A 203 -26.70 -2.34 -0.66
N ALA A 204 -25.53 -2.01 -1.21
CA ALA A 204 -25.39 -1.02 -2.29
C ALA A 204 -25.90 -1.55 -3.64
N LEU A 205 -25.69 -2.84 -3.92
CA LEU A 205 -25.96 -3.47 -5.21
C LEU A 205 -27.37 -3.21 -5.79
N PRO A 206 -28.49 -3.38 -5.05
CA PRO A 206 -29.84 -3.14 -5.59
C PRO A 206 -30.13 -1.67 -5.92
N HIS A 207 -29.31 -0.73 -5.43
CA HIS A 207 -29.48 0.70 -5.66
C HIS A 207 -28.62 1.23 -6.82
N ALA A 208 -27.64 0.46 -7.28
CA ALA A 208 -26.72 0.89 -8.33
C ALA A 208 -27.40 0.85 -9.70
N ASN A 209 -27.29 1.95 -10.46
CA ASN A 209 -27.77 1.96 -11.85
C ASN A 209 -26.90 1.09 -12.75
N GLN A 210 -25.60 1.05 -12.43
CA GLN A 210 -24.55 0.26 -13.05
C GLN A 210 -23.99 -0.69 -11.99
N PRO A 211 -24.48 -1.93 -11.88
CA PRO A 211 -24.11 -2.81 -10.77
C PRO A 211 -22.69 -3.39 -10.90
N GLU A 212 -22.08 -3.36 -12.09
CA GLU A 212 -20.77 -3.95 -12.38
C GLU A 212 -19.65 -3.39 -11.50
N TRP A 213 -19.69 -2.08 -11.17
CA TRP A 213 -18.65 -1.47 -10.35
C TRP A 213 -18.77 -1.89 -8.87
N VAL A 214 -19.99 -2.12 -8.37
CA VAL A 214 -20.23 -2.67 -7.02
C VAL A 214 -19.80 -4.14 -6.96
N MET A 215 -20.16 -4.93 -7.98
CA MET A 215 -19.74 -6.33 -8.11
C MET A 215 -18.22 -6.45 -8.18
N HIS A 216 -17.57 -5.57 -8.93
CA HIS A 216 -16.12 -5.48 -8.99
C HIS A 216 -15.50 -5.18 -7.61
N HIS A 217 -16.04 -4.24 -6.82
CA HIS A 217 -15.57 -4.02 -5.45
C HIS A 217 -15.81 -5.21 -4.52
N LEU A 218 -16.91 -5.94 -4.68
CA LEU A 218 -17.13 -7.20 -3.97
C LEU A 218 -16.05 -8.22 -4.31
N ALA A 219 -15.68 -8.34 -5.60
CA ALA A 219 -14.62 -9.24 -6.04
C ALA A 219 -13.27 -8.91 -5.38
N LEU A 220 -12.88 -7.62 -5.41
CA LEU A 220 -11.65 -7.14 -4.77
C LEU A 220 -11.63 -7.41 -3.25
N LEU A 221 -12.75 -7.17 -2.57
CA LEU A 221 -12.86 -7.44 -1.13
C LEU A 221 -12.70 -8.93 -0.82
N GLN A 222 -13.25 -9.81 -1.65
CA GLN A 222 -13.09 -11.26 -1.49
C GLN A 222 -11.67 -11.73 -1.81
N ASP A 223 -10.99 -11.13 -2.79
CA ASP A 223 -9.56 -11.38 -3.03
C ASP A 223 -8.72 -10.99 -1.80
N LYS A 224 -8.97 -9.82 -1.20
CA LYS A 224 -8.31 -9.40 0.05
C LYS A 224 -8.56 -10.38 1.21
N ARG A 225 -9.76 -10.94 1.29
CA ARG A 225 -10.14 -11.98 2.27
C ARG A 225 -9.59 -13.37 1.93
N GLN A 226 -8.91 -13.53 0.80
CA GLN A 226 -8.41 -14.80 0.27
C GLN A 226 -9.51 -15.84 -0.01
N ASP A 227 -10.75 -15.39 -0.19
CA ASP A 227 -11.84 -16.23 -0.69
C ASP A 227 -11.87 -16.15 -2.22
N TYR A 228 -10.90 -16.85 -2.84
CA TYR A 228 -10.67 -16.75 -4.28
C TYR A 228 -11.86 -17.30 -5.10
N ASP A 229 -12.60 -18.26 -4.57
CA ASP A 229 -13.77 -18.81 -5.26
C ASP A 229 -14.92 -17.79 -5.30
N GLN A 230 -15.18 -17.06 -4.21
CA GLN A 230 -16.13 -15.96 -4.24
C GLN A 230 -15.63 -14.77 -5.06
N ALA A 231 -14.34 -14.43 -4.97
CA ALA A 231 -13.76 -13.34 -5.75
C ALA A 231 -13.99 -13.56 -7.26
N GLU A 232 -13.69 -14.78 -7.75
CA GLU A 232 -13.88 -15.13 -9.15
C GLU A 232 -15.35 -15.06 -9.58
N GLN A 233 -16.28 -15.53 -8.72
CA GLN A 233 -17.71 -15.42 -9.02
C GLN A 233 -18.15 -13.97 -9.19
N TRP A 234 -17.69 -13.06 -8.33
CA TRP A 234 -18.02 -11.64 -8.45
C TRP A 234 -17.38 -10.98 -9.67
N PHE A 235 -16.12 -11.29 -9.99
CA PHE A 235 -15.48 -10.83 -11.24
C PHE A 235 -16.25 -11.28 -12.49
N GLN A 236 -16.70 -12.54 -12.51
CA GLN A 236 -17.52 -13.09 -13.60
C GLN A 236 -18.88 -12.40 -13.68
N GLN A 237 -19.56 -12.16 -12.55
CA GLN A 237 -20.84 -11.45 -12.54
C GLN A 237 -20.70 -10.02 -13.04
N ALA A 238 -19.66 -9.30 -12.60
CA ALA A 238 -19.36 -7.96 -13.10
C ALA A 238 -19.09 -7.96 -14.62
N TYR A 239 -18.34 -8.95 -15.12
CA TYR A 239 -18.07 -9.12 -16.56
C TYR A 239 -19.34 -9.41 -17.35
N VAL A 240 -20.25 -10.25 -16.84
CA VAL A 240 -21.53 -10.54 -17.51
C VAL A 240 -22.44 -9.32 -17.51
N ALA A 241 -22.43 -8.52 -16.44
CA ALA A 241 -23.24 -7.31 -16.33
C ALA A 241 -22.77 -6.22 -17.31
N GLU A 242 -21.46 -5.99 -17.41
CA GLU A 242 -20.87 -5.04 -18.36
C GLU A 242 -19.50 -5.54 -18.85
N PRO A 243 -19.45 -6.21 -20.01
CA PRO A 243 -18.22 -6.79 -20.55
C PRO A 243 -17.15 -5.76 -20.93
N THR A 244 -17.52 -4.48 -21.09
CA THR A 244 -16.57 -3.42 -21.47
C THR A 244 -16.01 -2.65 -20.29
N PHE A 245 -16.38 -3.01 -19.06
CA PHE A 245 -15.90 -2.33 -17.86
C PHE A 245 -14.41 -2.60 -17.61
N VAL A 246 -13.57 -1.69 -18.09
CA VAL A 246 -12.10 -1.80 -18.16
C VAL A 246 -11.46 -2.18 -16.82
N ASN A 247 -11.91 -1.57 -15.71
CA ASN A 247 -11.34 -1.87 -14.39
C ASN A 247 -11.57 -3.33 -14.00
N ASN A 248 -12.78 -3.84 -14.22
CA ASN A 248 -13.08 -5.24 -13.95
C ASN A 248 -12.30 -6.17 -14.88
N LEU A 249 -12.18 -5.85 -16.17
CA LEU A 249 -11.38 -6.66 -17.10
C LEU A 249 -9.92 -6.76 -16.67
N CYS A 250 -9.30 -5.63 -16.32
CA CYS A 250 -7.91 -5.57 -15.92
C CYS A 250 -7.66 -6.31 -14.60
N ASP A 251 -8.46 -6.05 -13.56
CA ASP A 251 -8.28 -6.70 -12.26
C ASP A 251 -8.68 -8.17 -12.30
N TYR A 252 -9.62 -8.55 -13.16
CA TYR A 252 -9.93 -9.95 -13.40
C TYR A 252 -8.77 -10.66 -14.13
N ALA A 253 -8.12 -9.99 -15.08
CA ALA A 253 -6.91 -10.52 -15.72
C ALA A 253 -5.79 -10.76 -14.70
N ILE A 254 -5.54 -9.77 -13.83
CA ILE A 254 -4.56 -9.87 -12.73
C ILE A 254 -4.93 -11.01 -11.78
N PHE A 255 -6.21 -11.15 -11.41
CA PHE A 255 -6.69 -12.24 -10.56
C PHE A 255 -6.43 -13.62 -11.20
N MET A 256 -6.74 -13.77 -12.50
CA MET A 256 -6.50 -15.02 -13.22
C MET A 256 -5.02 -15.33 -13.36
N GLU A 257 -4.18 -14.31 -13.53
CA GLU A 257 -2.73 -14.41 -13.58
C GLU A 257 -2.13 -14.83 -12.23
N GLU A 258 -2.43 -14.10 -11.16
CA GLU A 258 -1.71 -14.17 -9.88
C GLU A 258 -2.33 -15.16 -8.89
N ARG A 259 -3.66 -15.36 -8.92
CA ARG A 259 -4.35 -16.26 -7.98
C ARG A 259 -4.62 -17.62 -8.58
N ARG A 260 -5.04 -17.65 -9.85
CA ARG A 260 -5.43 -18.89 -10.55
C ARG A 260 -4.34 -19.47 -11.43
N MET A 261 -3.30 -18.70 -11.76
CA MET A 261 -2.23 -19.11 -12.68
C MET A 261 -2.77 -19.55 -14.05
N GLN A 262 -3.92 -19.02 -14.46
CA GLN A 262 -4.60 -19.31 -15.73
C GLN A 262 -4.21 -18.29 -16.78
N TYR A 263 -2.98 -18.40 -17.29
CA TYR A 263 -2.39 -17.40 -18.17
C TYR A 263 -3.12 -17.21 -19.51
N ASP A 264 -3.70 -18.27 -20.08
CA ASP A 264 -4.48 -18.15 -21.32
C ASP A 264 -5.74 -17.30 -21.13
N ARG A 265 -6.38 -17.42 -19.95
CA ARG A 265 -7.55 -16.62 -19.62
C ARG A 265 -7.16 -15.18 -19.25
N ALA A 266 -6.07 -15.00 -18.51
CA ALA A 266 -5.52 -13.68 -18.21
C ALA A 266 -5.16 -12.91 -19.49
N GLU A 267 -4.51 -13.57 -20.46
CA GLU A 267 -4.16 -12.96 -21.74
C GLU A 267 -5.39 -12.46 -22.49
N ALA A 268 -6.44 -13.27 -22.60
CA ALA A 268 -7.68 -12.86 -23.25
C ALA A 268 -8.29 -11.61 -22.58
N LEU A 269 -8.35 -11.60 -21.24
CA LEU A 269 -8.88 -10.47 -20.48
C LEU A 269 -8.02 -9.21 -20.64
N TYR A 270 -6.69 -9.32 -20.64
CA TYR A 270 -5.79 -8.17 -20.89
C TYR A 270 -6.00 -7.59 -22.29
N LEU A 271 -6.12 -8.43 -23.32
CA LEU A 271 -6.36 -7.99 -24.69
C LEU A 271 -7.72 -7.30 -24.83
N GLU A 272 -8.76 -7.84 -24.19
CA GLU A 272 -10.09 -7.21 -24.11
C GLU A 272 -10.02 -5.86 -23.39
N ALA A 273 -9.36 -5.79 -22.23
CA ALA A 273 -9.20 -4.56 -21.45
C ALA A 273 -8.50 -3.45 -22.25
N MET A 274 -7.40 -3.79 -22.93
CA MET A 274 -6.66 -2.85 -23.77
C MET A 274 -7.49 -2.35 -24.95
N ALA A 275 -8.30 -3.21 -25.58
CA ALA A 275 -9.17 -2.81 -26.69
C ALA A 275 -10.25 -1.80 -26.26
N GLN A 276 -10.71 -1.86 -25.01
CA GLN A 276 -11.69 -0.93 -24.44
C GLN A 276 -11.06 0.31 -23.79
N ALA A 277 -9.75 0.29 -23.54
CA ALA A 277 -9.03 1.39 -22.90
C ALA A 277 -8.76 2.55 -23.88
N ALA A 278 -9.76 3.42 -24.08
CA ALA A 278 -9.66 4.62 -24.91
C ALA A 278 -9.19 5.87 -24.13
N ASP A 279 -9.30 5.87 -22.80
CA ASP A 279 -8.97 7.01 -21.93
C ASP A 279 -7.50 6.94 -21.45
N PRO A 280 -6.74 8.05 -21.47
CA PRO A 280 -5.47 8.17 -20.74
C PRO A 280 -5.52 7.80 -19.25
N ALA A 281 -6.70 7.74 -18.63
CA ALA A 281 -6.89 7.21 -17.29
C ALA A 281 -6.69 5.68 -17.19
N CYS A 282 -6.85 4.95 -18.30
CA CYS A 282 -6.72 3.50 -18.37
C CYS A 282 -5.30 3.04 -18.74
N LEU A 283 -4.28 3.91 -18.58
CA LEU A 283 -2.89 3.56 -18.89
C LEU A 283 -2.38 2.35 -18.09
N ASP A 284 -2.92 2.13 -16.89
CA ASP A 284 -2.54 1.03 -16.01
C ASP A 284 -2.77 -0.34 -16.64
N VAL A 285 -3.80 -0.47 -17.48
CA VAL A 285 -4.09 -1.71 -18.22
C VAL A 285 -2.96 -2.09 -19.16
N TYR A 286 -2.43 -1.12 -19.90
CA TYR A 286 -1.35 -1.35 -20.85
C TYR A 286 -0.06 -1.78 -20.14
N TYR A 287 0.21 -1.25 -18.94
CA TYR A 287 1.37 -1.65 -18.14
C TYR A 287 1.20 -3.04 -17.54
N ALA A 288 0.04 -3.34 -16.95
CA ALA A 288 -0.24 -4.68 -16.43
C ALA A 288 -0.12 -5.74 -17.53
N ALA A 289 -0.66 -5.46 -18.72
CA ALA A 289 -0.52 -6.33 -19.89
C ALA A 289 0.95 -6.45 -20.34
N ALA A 290 1.70 -5.35 -20.40
CA ALA A 290 3.12 -5.39 -20.76
C ALA A 290 3.97 -6.20 -19.77
N ASP A 291 3.70 -6.07 -18.46
CA ASP A 291 4.35 -6.87 -17.42
C ASP A 291 4.00 -8.35 -17.57
N PHE A 292 2.73 -8.69 -17.80
CA PHE A 292 2.28 -10.05 -18.09
C PHE A 292 3.03 -10.67 -19.28
N PHE A 293 3.11 -9.94 -20.41
CA PHE A 293 3.83 -10.41 -21.59
C PHE A 293 5.33 -10.51 -21.34
N THR A 294 5.91 -9.59 -20.56
CA THR A 294 7.34 -9.61 -20.22
C THR A 294 7.68 -10.80 -19.34
N PHE A 295 6.92 -11.06 -18.27
CA PHE A 295 7.34 -11.99 -17.21
C PHE A 295 6.66 -13.36 -17.26
N LYS A 296 5.38 -13.43 -17.66
CA LYS A 296 4.64 -14.68 -17.66
C LYS A 296 4.70 -15.38 -19.01
N ARG A 297 4.51 -14.62 -20.11
CA ARG A 297 4.57 -15.17 -21.48
C ARG A 297 5.96 -15.11 -22.11
N LEU A 298 6.84 -14.26 -21.59
CA LEU A 298 8.17 -13.99 -22.16
C LEU A 298 8.11 -13.50 -23.63
N ASP A 299 7.00 -12.87 -24.04
CA ASP A 299 6.84 -12.24 -25.35
C ASP A 299 7.34 -10.79 -25.29
N VAL A 300 8.67 -10.65 -25.34
CA VAL A 300 9.36 -9.36 -25.25
C VAL A 300 8.98 -8.44 -26.41
N ALA A 301 8.71 -8.99 -27.60
CA ALA A 301 8.35 -8.20 -28.77
C ALA A 301 6.98 -7.54 -28.59
N ARG A 302 6.00 -8.29 -28.09
CA ARG A 302 4.67 -7.75 -27.81
C ARG A 302 4.68 -6.76 -26.65
N ALA A 303 5.41 -7.06 -25.58
CA ALA A 303 5.59 -6.11 -24.47
C ALA A 303 6.20 -4.78 -24.95
N HIS A 304 7.22 -4.84 -25.81
CA HIS A 304 7.81 -3.65 -26.44
C HIS A 304 6.78 -2.86 -27.26
N ASP A 305 6.02 -3.53 -28.12
CA ASP A 305 5.02 -2.90 -28.98
C ASP A 305 3.92 -2.18 -28.16
N ILE A 306 3.48 -2.79 -27.06
CA ILE A 306 2.54 -2.18 -26.12
C ILE A 306 3.16 -0.92 -25.49
N LEU A 307 4.35 -1.02 -24.90
CA LEU A 307 4.99 0.09 -24.20
C LEU A 307 5.32 1.25 -25.12
N VAL A 308 5.84 0.99 -26.33
CA VAL A 308 6.19 2.05 -27.28
C VAL A 308 4.97 2.78 -27.80
N ARG A 309 3.87 2.06 -28.13
CA ARG A 309 2.62 2.69 -28.58
C ARG A 309 2.00 3.53 -27.48
N THR A 310 1.98 3.02 -26.26
CA THR A 310 1.48 3.75 -25.07
C THR A 310 2.31 5.01 -24.83
N PHE A 311 3.64 4.93 -24.86
CA PHE A 311 4.49 6.10 -24.68
C PHE A 311 4.30 7.14 -25.81
N GLN A 312 4.12 6.69 -27.06
CA GLN A 312 3.87 7.55 -28.20
C GLN A 312 2.49 8.22 -28.15
N SER A 313 1.45 7.52 -27.70
CA SER A 313 0.09 8.08 -27.63
C SER A 313 -0.04 9.21 -26.60
N ILE A 314 0.77 9.15 -25.55
CA ILE A 314 0.82 10.19 -24.50
C ILE A 314 1.64 11.41 -24.97
N LYS A 315 2.57 11.23 -25.90
CA LYS A 315 3.47 12.28 -26.38
C LYS A 315 2.67 13.38 -27.08
N GLY A 316 2.55 14.54 -26.43
CA GLY A 316 1.83 15.71 -26.95
C GLY A 316 0.44 15.92 -26.35
N GLN A 317 -0.01 15.07 -25.44
CA GLN A 317 -1.22 15.31 -24.66
C GLN A 317 -1.01 16.44 -23.65
N ASN A 318 -2.12 17.05 -23.20
CA ASN A 318 -2.04 18.13 -22.22
C ASN A 318 -1.49 17.60 -20.89
N VAL A 319 -0.32 18.10 -20.58
CA VAL A 319 0.50 17.75 -19.44
C VAL A 319 -0.24 17.89 -18.10
N SER A 320 -1.15 18.88 -17.99
CA SER A 320 -1.95 19.07 -16.77
C SER A 320 -2.98 17.97 -16.54
N VAL A 321 -3.48 17.35 -17.61
CA VAL A 321 -4.50 16.27 -17.56
C VAL A 321 -3.85 14.92 -17.19
N MET A 322 -2.57 14.78 -17.47
CA MET A 322 -1.85 13.51 -17.24
C MET A 322 -1.47 13.30 -15.77
N GLU A 323 -1.40 14.35 -14.95
CA GLU A 323 -1.07 14.27 -13.51
C GLU A 323 0.18 13.42 -13.20
N GLY A 324 1.13 13.33 -14.14
CA GLY A 324 2.38 12.57 -14.02
C GLY A 324 2.35 11.17 -14.64
N ARG A 325 1.21 10.72 -15.19
CA ARG A 325 1.10 9.45 -15.92
C ARG A 325 1.96 9.38 -17.19
N ASP A 326 2.30 10.53 -17.75
CA ASP A 326 3.27 10.69 -18.83
C ASP A 326 4.69 10.38 -18.38
N VAL A 327 5.09 10.86 -17.21
CA VAL A 327 6.37 10.52 -16.56
C VAL A 327 6.40 9.04 -16.25
N LYS A 328 5.27 8.51 -15.76
CA LYS A 328 5.12 7.08 -15.49
C LYS A 328 5.44 6.21 -16.70
N ALA A 329 4.78 6.51 -17.81
CA ALA A 329 4.98 5.82 -19.08
C ALA A 329 6.44 5.81 -19.52
N ALA A 330 7.08 6.98 -19.40
CA ALA A 330 8.47 7.15 -19.78
C ALA A 330 9.39 6.26 -18.93
N ILE A 331 9.17 6.20 -17.61
CA ILE A 331 9.98 5.39 -16.70
C ILE A 331 9.86 3.91 -17.06
N GLN A 332 8.63 3.39 -17.15
CA GLN A 332 8.40 1.96 -17.40
C GLN A 332 8.96 1.53 -18.75
N TYR A 333 8.77 2.33 -19.80
CA TYR A 333 9.32 2.02 -21.11
C TYR A 333 10.85 2.14 -21.14
N ALA A 334 11.43 3.16 -20.52
CA ALA A 334 12.88 3.34 -20.48
C ALA A 334 13.56 2.21 -19.70
N GLU A 335 13.00 1.78 -18.57
CA GLU A 335 13.55 0.68 -17.79
C GLU A 335 13.47 -0.62 -18.57
N PHE A 336 12.33 -0.91 -19.21
CA PHE A 336 12.18 -2.07 -20.10
C PHE A 336 13.29 -2.12 -21.16
N LEU A 337 13.58 -0.99 -21.79
CA LEU A 337 14.68 -0.88 -22.76
C LEU A 337 16.05 -1.19 -22.13
N VAL A 338 16.33 -0.69 -20.92
CA VAL A 338 17.62 -0.87 -20.23
C VAL A 338 17.85 -2.31 -19.79
N TYR A 339 16.89 -2.91 -19.09
CA TYR A 339 17.12 -4.17 -18.39
C TYR A 339 16.67 -5.40 -19.16
N ILE A 340 15.63 -5.29 -20.00
CA ILE A 340 15.17 -6.41 -20.85
C ILE A 340 15.86 -6.38 -22.21
N GLN A 341 15.76 -5.27 -22.94
CA GLN A 341 16.26 -5.20 -24.33
C GLN A 341 17.74 -4.79 -24.45
N ARG A 342 18.34 -4.24 -23.40
CA ARG A 342 19.70 -3.66 -23.41
C ARG A 342 19.90 -2.53 -24.42
N ASP A 343 18.83 -1.84 -24.80
CA ASP A 343 18.88 -0.67 -25.69
C ASP A 343 18.99 0.63 -24.88
N PHE A 344 20.21 0.91 -24.44
CA PHE A 344 20.50 2.11 -23.64
C PHE A 344 20.36 3.41 -24.43
N GLN A 345 20.52 3.37 -25.76
CA GLN A 345 20.41 4.55 -26.59
C GLN A 345 18.96 4.99 -26.70
N ALA A 346 18.05 4.05 -26.99
CA ALA A 346 16.62 4.33 -26.98
C ALA A 346 16.15 4.76 -25.58
N ALA A 347 16.60 4.08 -24.52
CA ALA A 347 16.23 4.42 -23.14
C ALA A 347 16.64 5.86 -22.78
N HIS A 348 17.84 6.30 -23.17
CA HIS A 348 18.31 7.66 -22.94
C HIS A 348 17.41 8.72 -23.59
N VAL A 349 16.90 8.43 -24.80
CA VAL A 349 15.94 9.32 -25.49
C VAL A 349 14.62 9.40 -24.72
N VAL A 350 14.12 8.29 -24.20
CA VAL A 350 12.89 8.24 -23.40
C VAL A 350 13.07 8.98 -22.07
N PHE A 351 14.17 8.76 -21.34
CA PHE A 351 14.49 9.52 -20.13
C PHE A 351 14.66 11.02 -20.38
N GLY A 352 15.04 11.42 -21.60
CA GLY A 352 15.03 12.81 -22.01
C GLY A 352 13.65 13.48 -21.89
N ALA A 353 12.55 12.72 -22.00
CA ALA A 353 11.20 13.23 -21.75
C ALA A 353 10.96 13.52 -20.27
N VAL A 354 11.46 12.68 -19.36
CA VAL A 354 11.38 12.89 -17.90
C VAL A 354 12.13 14.17 -17.51
N VAL A 355 13.34 14.37 -18.04
CA VAL A 355 14.14 15.58 -17.77
C VAL A 355 13.44 16.84 -18.27
N LYS A 356 12.86 16.80 -19.48
CA LYS A 356 12.08 17.92 -20.02
C LYS A 356 10.85 18.22 -19.18
N ARG A 357 10.17 17.19 -18.68
CA ARG A 357 9.02 17.34 -17.79
C ARG A 357 9.41 17.99 -16.47
N TRP A 358 10.54 17.58 -15.88
CA TRP A 358 11.10 18.25 -14.70
C TRP A 358 11.38 19.73 -14.97
N GLN A 359 12.05 20.07 -16.07
CA GLN A 359 12.34 21.47 -16.44
C GLN A 359 11.08 22.34 -16.57
N TYR A 360 9.95 21.75 -16.97
CA TYR A 360 8.68 22.46 -17.02
C TYR A 360 8.09 22.73 -15.62
N GLU A 361 8.24 21.77 -14.69
CA GLU A 361 7.73 21.88 -13.32
C GLU A 361 8.68 22.65 -12.38
N GLU A 362 9.95 22.82 -12.77
CA GLU A 362 11.00 23.56 -12.07
C GLU A 362 10.67 25.07 -12.05
N GLY A 363 9.73 25.45 -11.20
CA GLY A 363 9.20 26.81 -11.08
C GLY A 363 7.72 26.89 -10.69
N VAL A 364 7.01 25.76 -10.70
CA VAL A 364 5.59 25.69 -10.29
C VAL A 364 5.50 25.67 -8.77
N ALA A 365 4.81 26.65 -8.17
CA ALA A 365 4.74 26.82 -6.72
C ALA A 365 4.03 25.66 -5.98
N ASN A 366 3.01 25.05 -6.61
CA ASN A 366 2.22 23.95 -6.05
C ASN A 366 2.21 22.75 -7.00
N MET A 367 3.32 22.03 -7.06
CA MET A 367 3.43 20.79 -7.83
C MET A 367 2.50 19.71 -7.26
N HIS A 368 1.77 19.01 -8.12
CA HIS A 368 0.92 17.90 -7.68
C HIS A 368 1.78 16.78 -7.05
N PRO A 369 1.44 16.23 -5.88
CA PRO A 369 2.27 15.24 -5.18
C PRO A 369 2.61 14.00 -6.03
N GLN A 370 1.68 13.57 -6.87
CA GLN A 370 1.89 12.41 -7.76
C GLN A 370 2.91 12.71 -8.87
N VAL A 371 2.90 13.94 -9.41
CA VAL A 371 3.90 14.40 -10.38
C VAL A 371 5.28 14.43 -9.73
N ALA A 372 5.38 14.99 -8.51
CA ALA A 372 6.62 15.01 -7.74
C ALA A 372 7.14 13.58 -7.49
N ARG A 373 6.25 12.64 -7.15
CA ARG A 373 6.62 11.24 -6.88
C ARG A 373 7.24 10.60 -8.12
N PHE A 374 6.56 10.68 -9.27
CA PHE A 374 7.05 10.07 -10.50
C PHE A 374 8.29 10.77 -11.05
N LEU A 375 8.41 12.09 -10.95
CA LEU A 375 9.63 12.79 -11.34
C LEU A 375 10.83 12.39 -10.48
N CYS A 376 10.64 12.27 -9.16
CA CYS A 376 11.71 11.83 -8.27
C CYS A 376 12.17 10.41 -8.64
N ILE A 377 11.23 9.48 -8.81
CA ILE A 377 11.51 8.10 -9.22
C ILE A 377 12.23 8.08 -10.58
N GLY A 378 11.73 8.81 -11.58
CA GLY A 378 12.29 8.78 -12.92
C GLY A 378 13.69 9.37 -13.03
N LEU A 379 13.97 10.43 -12.28
CA LEU A 379 15.32 11.01 -12.23
C LEU A 379 16.30 10.09 -11.49
N LEU A 380 15.87 9.45 -10.39
CA LEU A 380 16.70 8.45 -9.70
C LEU A 380 16.97 7.24 -10.61
N SER A 381 15.93 6.71 -11.26
CA SER A 381 16.04 5.62 -12.23
C SER A 381 17.04 5.96 -13.34
N TYR A 382 16.91 7.16 -13.91
CA TYR A 382 17.78 7.61 -14.98
C TYR A 382 19.24 7.71 -14.53
N ALA A 383 19.49 8.26 -13.33
CA ALA A 383 20.84 8.33 -12.77
C ALA A 383 21.47 6.94 -12.58
N ILE A 384 20.70 5.98 -12.06
CA ILE A 384 21.13 4.58 -11.91
C ILE A 384 21.43 3.97 -13.28
N CYS A 385 20.55 4.16 -14.26
CA CYS A 385 20.70 3.63 -15.62
C CYS A 385 21.93 4.20 -16.35
N ILE A 386 22.28 5.48 -16.13
CA ILE A 386 23.50 6.09 -16.70
C ILE A 386 24.75 5.35 -16.20
N VAL A 387 24.82 5.08 -14.89
CA VAL A 387 25.95 4.34 -14.31
C VAL A 387 25.97 2.92 -14.85
N PHE A 388 24.82 2.24 -14.83
CA PHE A 388 24.67 0.87 -15.32
C PHE A 388 25.13 0.71 -16.78
N ALA A 389 24.72 1.62 -17.67
CA ALA A 389 24.98 1.51 -19.11
C ALA A 389 26.37 1.99 -19.53
N SER A 390 26.91 3.02 -18.88
CA SER A 390 28.05 3.77 -19.39
C SER A 390 29.16 4.07 -18.39
N GLY A 391 28.94 3.82 -17.09
CA GLY A 391 29.86 4.20 -16.02
C GLY A 391 30.09 5.72 -15.88
N LYS A 392 29.35 6.57 -16.61
CA LYS A 392 29.54 8.04 -16.64
C LYS A 392 28.95 8.71 -15.39
N ARG A 393 29.59 8.45 -14.26
CA ARG A 393 29.11 8.84 -12.93
C ARG A 393 28.95 10.36 -12.73
N ALA A 394 29.81 11.17 -13.35
CA ALA A 394 29.69 12.63 -13.29
C ALA A 394 28.36 13.14 -13.89
N VAL A 395 27.82 12.45 -14.90
CA VAL A 395 26.51 12.79 -15.48
C VAL A 395 25.39 12.32 -14.56
N ALA A 396 25.50 11.10 -14.03
CA ALA A 396 24.53 10.55 -13.07
C ALA A 396 24.38 11.42 -11.81
N LEU A 397 25.48 11.96 -11.27
CA LEU A 397 25.45 12.86 -10.12
C LEU A 397 24.67 14.16 -10.37
N LYS A 398 24.70 14.70 -11.60
CA LYS A 398 23.92 15.89 -11.97
C LYS A 398 22.41 15.59 -11.97
N VAL A 399 22.02 14.44 -12.51
CA VAL A 399 20.62 13.99 -12.52
C VAL A 399 20.14 13.70 -11.10
N LEU A 400 21.00 13.08 -10.27
CA LEU A 400 20.70 12.82 -8.86
C LEU A 400 20.45 14.12 -8.08
N GLN A 401 21.22 15.18 -8.37
CA GLN A 401 20.98 16.49 -7.76
C GLN A 401 19.56 17.01 -8.08
N GLN A 402 19.08 16.84 -9.32
CA GLN A 402 17.70 17.20 -9.69
C GLN A 402 16.67 16.32 -8.95
N ALA A 403 16.93 15.02 -8.78
CA ALA A 403 16.04 14.16 -8.01
C ALA A 403 15.92 14.63 -6.55
N THR A 404 17.02 15.06 -5.92
CA THR A 404 17.00 15.57 -4.54
C THR A 404 16.26 16.91 -4.39
N THR A 405 16.18 17.73 -5.45
CA THR A 405 15.35 18.94 -5.41
C THR A 405 13.87 18.59 -5.47
N VAL A 406 13.47 17.63 -6.31
CA VAL A 406 12.09 17.13 -6.37
C VAL A 406 11.66 16.50 -5.04
N ALA A 407 12.56 15.74 -4.41
CA ALA A 407 12.28 15.04 -3.16
C ALA A 407 11.81 15.95 -2.02
N LYS A 408 12.15 17.24 -2.04
CA LYS A 408 11.68 18.23 -1.05
C LYS A 408 10.17 18.46 -1.08
N HIS A 409 9.52 18.14 -2.18
CA HIS A 409 8.07 18.24 -2.36
C HIS A 409 7.32 16.96 -1.92
N LEU A 410 8.04 15.94 -1.46
CA LEU A 410 7.48 14.65 -1.06
C LEU A 410 7.48 14.49 0.45
N ASP A 411 6.48 13.76 0.94
CA ASP A 411 6.49 13.28 2.32
C ASP A 411 7.57 12.19 2.49
N ASN A 412 8.32 12.28 3.59
CA ASN A 412 9.56 11.54 3.86
C ASN A 412 9.40 10.01 4.08
N ARG A 413 8.31 9.39 3.62
CA ARG A 413 7.98 7.98 3.94
C ARG A 413 7.48 7.14 2.76
N ASP A 414 7.62 7.59 1.53
CA ASP A 414 7.28 6.75 0.37
C ASP A 414 8.30 5.60 0.22
N PRO A 415 7.92 4.33 0.46
CA PRO A 415 8.87 3.22 0.45
C PRO A 415 9.43 2.91 -0.95
N VAL A 416 8.73 3.31 -2.01
CA VAL A 416 9.19 3.12 -3.40
C VAL A 416 10.28 4.14 -3.69
N VAL A 417 10.02 5.43 -3.43
CA VAL A 417 11.03 6.48 -3.60
C VAL A 417 12.27 6.19 -2.76
N TRP A 418 12.08 5.75 -1.51
CA TRP A 418 13.18 5.39 -0.62
C TRP A 418 14.06 4.28 -1.20
N ARG A 419 13.46 3.26 -1.83
CA ARG A 419 14.22 2.19 -2.50
C ARG A 419 15.13 2.72 -3.60
N TYR A 420 14.62 3.59 -4.47
CA TYR A 420 15.43 4.19 -5.54
C TYR A 420 16.53 5.09 -4.98
N GLN A 421 16.27 5.83 -3.89
CA GLN A 421 17.28 6.63 -3.19
C GLN A 421 18.40 5.75 -2.65
N LEU A 422 18.04 4.66 -1.94
CA LEU A 422 18.99 3.68 -1.41
C LEU A 422 19.88 3.06 -2.52
N THR A 423 19.28 2.69 -3.66
CA THR A 423 20.04 2.18 -4.80
C THR A 423 20.94 3.26 -5.41
N ALA A 424 20.45 4.48 -5.58
CA ALA A 424 21.25 5.59 -6.11
C ALA A 424 22.39 5.98 -5.18
N ASP A 425 22.20 5.95 -3.86
CA ASP A 425 23.26 6.22 -2.88
C ASP A 425 24.38 5.19 -2.99
N CYS A 426 24.04 3.91 -3.18
CA CYS A 426 25.02 2.85 -3.39
C CYS A 426 25.75 2.97 -4.73
N VAL A 427 25.01 3.06 -5.82
CA VAL A 427 25.54 3.01 -7.19
C VAL A 427 26.17 4.34 -7.59
N VAL A 428 25.44 5.44 -7.40
CA VAL A 428 25.84 6.78 -7.86
C VAL A 428 26.70 7.48 -6.82
N GLN A 429 26.49 7.29 -5.51
CA GLN A 429 27.28 7.95 -4.46
C GLN A 429 28.36 7.05 -3.82
N HIS A 430 28.35 5.74 -4.07
CA HIS A 430 29.23 4.77 -3.36
C HIS A 430 29.13 4.88 -1.85
N VAL A 431 27.92 5.13 -1.36
CA VAL A 431 27.58 5.12 0.05
C VAL A 431 26.80 3.83 0.31
N VAL A 432 27.18 3.06 1.33
CA VAL A 432 26.37 1.93 1.79
C VAL A 432 25.41 2.46 2.85
N PRO A 433 24.12 2.68 2.52
CA PRO A 433 23.21 3.40 3.40
C PRO A 433 22.74 2.54 4.57
N GLU A 434 22.54 3.18 5.71
CA GLU A 434 21.93 2.58 6.90
C GLU A 434 20.42 2.79 6.89
N GLY A 435 19.69 1.85 7.47
CA GLY A 435 18.24 1.93 7.55
C GLY A 435 17.68 0.83 8.43
N SER A 436 16.60 1.16 9.11
CA SER A 436 15.77 0.19 9.83
C SER A 436 14.39 0.17 9.21
N VAL A 437 13.81 -1.02 9.19
CA VAL A 437 12.44 -1.23 8.73
C VAL A 437 11.51 -1.13 9.93
N LEU A 438 10.47 -0.32 9.83
CA LEU A 438 9.49 -0.07 10.88
C LEU A 438 8.12 -0.67 10.54
N SER A 439 7.79 -0.82 9.26
CA SER A 439 6.52 -1.38 8.79
C SER A 439 6.70 -2.58 7.86
N LYS A 440 5.65 -3.39 7.69
CA LYS A 440 5.61 -4.50 6.72
C LYS A 440 5.78 -4.00 5.28
N GLN A 441 5.20 -2.84 4.96
CA GLN A 441 5.30 -2.21 3.64
C GLN A 441 6.75 -1.79 3.33
N GLU A 442 7.44 -1.22 4.31
CA GLU A 442 8.87 -0.93 4.21
C GLU A 442 9.69 -2.24 4.10
N LEU A 443 9.33 -3.30 4.84
CA LEU A 443 10.02 -4.59 4.73
C LEU A 443 9.92 -5.17 3.33
N GLN A 444 8.71 -5.13 2.75
CA GLN A 444 8.46 -5.60 1.40
C GLN A 444 9.20 -4.76 0.36
N SER A 445 9.30 -3.44 0.59
CA SER A 445 9.92 -2.55 -0.39
C SER A 445 11.45 -2.57 -0.32
N VAL A 446 12.01 -2.32 0.86
CA VAL A 446 13.46 -2.07 1.01
C VAL A 446 14.18 -3.15 1.80
N GLY A 447 13.46 -4.07 2.45
CA GLY A 447 14.04 -5.09 3.34
C GLY A 447 15.16 -5.91 2.70
N PRO A 448 14.98 -6.47 1.49
CA PRO A 448 16.04 -7.23 0.83
C PRO A 448 17.31 -6.41 0.57
N LEU A 449 17.15 -5.16 0.11
CA LEU A 449 18.24 -4.23 -0.18
C LEU A 449 18.96 -3.77 1.09
N LEU A 450 18.22 -3.43 2.15
CA LEU A 450 18.80 -3.10 3.46
C LEU A 450 19.55 -4.29 4.06
N GLY A 451 19.06 -5.52 3.84
CA GLY A 451 19.77 -6.73 4.22
C GLY A 451 21.12 -6.85 3.51
N LEU A 452 21.19 -6.56 2.20
CA LEU A 452 22.45 -6.52 1.47
C LEU A 452 23.41 -5.46 2.04
N PHE A 453 22.92 -4.27 2.35
CA PHE A 453 23.75 -3.22 2.95
C PHE A 453 24.23 -3.57 4.36
N ALA A 454 23.40 -4.23 5.16
CA ALA A 454 23.82 -4.77 6.46
C ALA A 454 24.94 -5.81 6.29
N TYR A 455 24.81 -6.72 5.32
CA TYR A 455 25.87 -7.68 5.00
C TYR A 455 27.16 -6.97 4.58
N LEU A 456 27.08 -5.97 3.70
CA LEU A 456 28.24 -5.19 3.25
C LEU A 456 28.88 -4.33 4.36
N ARG A 457 28.17 -4.07 5.46
CA ARG A 457 28.73 -3.48 6.69
C ARG A 457 29.39 -4.51 7.62
N GLY A 458 29.26 -5.80 7.33
CA GLY A 458 29.72 -6.91 8.17
C GLY A 458 28.68 -7.43 9.17
N GLU A 459 27.46 -6.91 9.13
CA GLU A 459 26.35 -7.26 10.04
C GLU A 459 25.57 -8.48 9.52
N THR A 460 26.23 -9.62 9.36
CA THR A 460 25.65 -10.81 8.70
C THR A 460 24.36 -11.30 9.39
N ASP A 461 24.29 -11.24 10.72
CA ASP A 461 23.09 -11.65 11.47
C ASP A 461 21.91 -10.71 11.21
N ALA A 462 22.15 -9.41 11.09
CA ALA A 462 21.10 -8.44 10.77
C ALA A 462 20.59 -8.64 9.34
N ALA A 463 21.50 -8.91 8.39
CA ALA A 463 21.15 -9.24 7.01
C ALA A 463 20.25 -10.48 6.92
N MET A 464 20.65 -11.58 7.57
CA MET A 464 19.87 -12.82 7.58
C MET A 464 18.50 -12.65 8.25
N ARG A 465 18.39 -11.84 9.30
CA ARG A 465 17.08 -11.50 9.91
C ARG A 465 16.16 -10.75 8.94
N LEU A 466 16.67 -9.77 8.20
CA LEU A 466 15.87 -9.01 7.24
C LEU A 466 15.38 -9.91 6.09
N TRP A 467 16.26 -10.72 5.50
CA TRP A 467 15.87 -11.60 4.39
C TRP A 467 14.93 -12.71 4.83
N SER A 468 15.15 -13.33 5.98
CA SER A 468 14.23 -14.36 6.51
C SER A 468 12.87 -13.77 6.85
N SER A 469 12.82 -12.60 7.49
CA SER A 469 11.56 -11.89 7.76
C SER A 469 10.80 -11.57 6.47
N TYR A 470 11.52 -11.09 5.45
CA TYR A 470 10.94 -10.82 4.12
C TYR A 470 10.38 -12.10 3.47
N ILE A 471 11.18 -13.17 3.38
CA ILE A 471 10.79 -14.43 2.76
C ILE A 471 9.58 -15.06 3.48
N ASN A 472 9.58 -15.03 4.82
CA ASN A 472 8.45 -15.53 5.62
C ASN A 472 7.18 -14.70 5.45
N GLY A 473 7.30 -13.44 5.02
CA GLY A 473 6.18 -12.55 4.74
C GLY A 473 5.60 -12.68 3.33
N LEU A 474 6.20 -13.49 2.45
CA LEU A 474 5.70 -13.73 1.10
C LEU A 474 4.44 -14.60 1.12
N SER A 475 3.43 -14.21 0.34
CA SER A 475 2.23 -15.03 0.11
C SER A 475 2.55 -16.30 -0.68
N ASN A 476 3.47 -16.19 -1.64
CA ASN A 476 3.91 -17.29 -2.49
C ASN A 476 5.42 -17.25 -2.64
N VAL A 477 6.12 -18.24 -2.09
CA VAL A 477 7.59 -18.33 -2.18
C VAL A 477 8.05 -18.68 -3.60
N ASN A 478 7.15 -19.09 -4.50
CA ASN A 478 7.44 -19.33 -5.90
C ASN A 478 7.21 -18.08 -6.78
N SER A 479 6.92 -16.92 -6.17
CA SER A 479 6.86 -15.65 -6.91
C SER A 479 8.27 -15.11 -7.24
N PRO A 480 8.40 -14.24 -8.25
CA PRO A 480 9.66 -13.54 -8.56
C PRO A 480 10.23 -12.77 -7.37
N ASP A 481 9.40 -12.37 -6.40
CA ASP A 481 9.78 -11.60 -5.22
C ASP A 481 10.77 -12.35 -4.33
N TYR A 482 10.71 -13.69 -4.36
CA TYR A 482 11.68 -14.52 -3.65
C TYR A 482 13.11 -14.33 -4.15
N ALA A 483 13.33 -14.06 -5.44
CA ALA A 483 14.62 -14.25 -6.09
C ALA A 483 15.75 -13.47 -5.42
N PHE A 484 15.60 -12.18 -5.13
CA PHE A 484 16.69 -11.38 -4.56
C PHE A 484 17.10 -11.84 -3.16
N ALA A 485 16.12 -11.96 -2.25
CA ALA A 485 16.40 -12.44 -0.89
C ALA A 485 16.88 -13.90 -0.91
N GLY A 486 16.39 -14.71 -1.85
CA GLY A 486 16.85 -16.08 -2.12
C GLY A 486 18.32 -16.13 -2.55
N TYR A 487 18.75 -15.25 -3.46
CA TYR A 487 20.16 -15.15 -3.85
C TYR A 487 21.03 -14.77 -2.66
N CYS A 488 20.63 -13.74 -1.92
CA CYS A 488 21.37 -13.26 -0.77
C CYS A 488 21.53 -14.30 0.34
N THR A 489 20.44 -14.94 0.73
CA THR A 489 20.47 -16.00 1.74
C THR A 489 21.26 -17.20 1.26
N GLY A 490 21.10 -17.61 0.00
CA GLY A 490 21.82 -18.72 -0.61
C GLY A 490 23.34 -18.51 -0.62
N VAL A 491 23.81 -17.31 -1.01
CA VAL A 491 25.23 -16.98 -1.00
C VAL A 491 25.80 -17.01 0.43
N VAL A 492 25.15 -16.39 1.39
CA VAL A 492 25.61 -16.40 2.79
C VAL A 492 25.64 -17.82 3.36
N LEU A 493 24.63 -18.65 3.05
CA LEU A 493 24.59 -20.07 3.44
C LEU A 493 25.76 -20.86 2.85
N HIS A 494 26.16 -20.57 1.61
CA HIS A 494 27.34 -21.18 1.00
C HIS A 494 28.62 -20.79 1.75
N LEU A 495 28.79 -19.50 2.05
CA LEU A 495 29.97 -18.97 2.74
C LEU A 495 30.15 -19.57 4.14
N ILE A 496 29.06 -19.87 4.86
CA ILE A 496 29.12 -20.53 6.18
C ILE A 496 29.18 -22.07 6.09
N GLY A 497 29.36 -22.65 4.89
CA GLY A 497 29.55 -24.09 4.68
C GLY A 497 28.27 -24.92 4.56
N LYS A 498 27.07 -24.33 4.60
CA LYS A 498 25.79 -25.03 4.44
C LYS A 498 25.41 -25.25 2.96
N ARG A 499 26.30 -25.90 2.21
CA ARG A 499 26.20 -26.05 0.75
C ARG A 499 24.88 -26.65 0.23
N PRO A 500 24.29 -27.70 0.84
CA PRO A 500 23.03 -28.26 0.33
C PRO A 500 21.87 -27.26 0.38
N VAL A 501 21.76 -26.51 1.49
CA VAL A 501 20.69 -25.52 1.68
C VAL A 501 20.90 -24.31 0.77
N ALA A 502 22.16 -23.90 0.60
CA ALA A 502 22.54 -22.84 -0.35
C ALA A 502 22.11 -23.19 -1.78
N MET A 503 22.41 -24.41 -2.23
CA MET A 503 22.04 -24.88 -3.56
C MET A 503 20.52 -24.85 -3.77
N MET A 504 19.73 -25.27 -2.78
CA MET A 504 18.27 -25.23 -2.85
C MET A 504 17.75 -23.79 -3.01
N ALA A 505 18.25 -22.85 -2.20
CA ALA A 505 17.82 -21.45 -2.24
C ALA A 505 18.20 -20.78 -3.57
N LEU A 506 19.42 -20.99 -4.06
CA LEU A 506 19.91 -20.40 -5.31
C LEU A 506 19.21 -20.97 -6.54
N THR A 507 19.05 -22.29 -6.61
CA THR A 507 18.32 -22.95 -7.72
C THR A 507 16.89 -22.43 -7.80
N LYS A 508 16.24 -22.26 -6.65
CA LYS A 508 14.91 -21.68 -6.58
C LYS A 508 14.88 -20.22 -7.04
N ALA A 509 15.82 -19.39 -6.58
CA ALA A 509 15.92 -18.00 -6.98
C ALA A 509 16.08 -17.87 -8.51
N PHE A 510 16.97 -18.64 -9.13
CA PHE A 510 17.12 -18.67 -10.59
C PHE A 510 15.90 -19.24 -11.33
N GLY A 511 15.09 -20.06 -10.67
CA GLY A 511 13.86 -20.62 -11.24
C GLY A 511 12.74 -19.59 -11.35
N VAL A 512 12.67 -18.63 -10.42
CA VAL A 512 11.59 -17.63 -10.35
C VAL A 512 12.00 -16.25 -10.91
N ASP A 513 13.29 -16.03 -11.15
CA ASP A 513 13.84 -14.76 -11.67
C ASP A 513 13.78 -14.70 -13.21
N ALA A 514 12.63 -14.29 -13.73
CA ALA A 514 12.46 -14.07 -15.17
C ALA A 514 13.47 -13.03 -15.69
N HIS A 515 14.09 -13.32 -16.85
CA HIS A 515 15.16 -12.53 -17.46
C HIS A 515 16.41 -12.30 -16.57
N PHE A 516 16.52 -13.03 -15.46
CA PHE A 516 17.60 -12.90 -14.48
C PHE A 516 17.77 -11.47 -13.94
N LEU A 517 16.69 -10.73 -13.81
CA LEU A 517 16.73 -9.35 -13.38
C LEU A 517 17.36 -9.25 -12.00
N GLN A 518 16.81 -9.93 -11.00
CA GLN A 518 17.29 -9.85 -9.62
C GLN A 518 18.77 -10.21 -9.50
N TYR A 519 19.23 -11.19 -10.30
CA TYR A 519 20.65 -11.51 -10.41
C TYR A 519 21.47 -10.34 -10.96
N GLN A 520 21.09 -9.75 -12.11
CA GLN A 520 21.80 -8.63 -12.73
C GLN A 520 21.94 -7.43 -11.80
N ASN A 521 20.90 -7.19 -11.01
CA ASN A 521 20.82 -6.10 -10.05
C ASN A 521 21.74 -6.29 -8.87
N LEU A 522 21.74 -7.50 -8.32
CA LEU A 522 22.63 -7.88 -7.24
C LEU A 522 24.09 -7.82 -7.70
N ASP A 523 24.38 -8.37 -8.88
CA ASP A 523 25.71 -8.29 -9.50
C ASP A 523 26.15 -6.84 -9.74
N PHE A 524 25.26 -5.99 -10.24
CA PHE A 524 25.56 -4.57 -10.45
C PHE A 524 25.90 -3.83 -9.14
N LEU A 525 25.07 -3.98 -8.10
CA LEU A 525 25.32 -3.37 -6.79
C LEU A 525 26.66 -3.83 -6.20
N LEU A 526 26.95 -5.13 -6.29
CA LEU A 526 28.20 -5.71 -5.79
C LEU A 526 29.42 -5.18 -6.56
N LYS A 527 29.34 -5.06 -7.89
CA LYS A 527 30.41 -4.46 -8.72
C LYS A 527 30.71 -3.03 -8.33
N GLU A 528 29.68 -2.21 -8.16
CA GLU A 528 29.86 -0.80 -7.78
C GLU A 528 30.52 -0.69 -6.40
N VAL A 529 30.14 -1.54 -5.44
CA VAL A 529 30.78 -1.57 -4.11
C VAL A 529 32.21 -2.09 -4.17
N ALA A 530 32.48 -3.15 -4.95
CA ALA A 530 33.80 -3.77 -5.07
C ALA A 530 34.83 -2.84 -5.74
N HIS A 531 34.41 -2.03 -6.71
CA HIS A 531 35.27 -1.19 -7.52
C HIS A 531 35.33 0.28 -7.05
N ALA A 532 34.50 0.65 -6.08
CA ALA A 532 34.54 1.97 -5.45
C ALA A 532 35.88 2.23 -4.73
N THR A 533 36.66 3.17 -5.25
CA THR A 533 37.97 3.56 -4.67
C THR A 533 37.86 4.12 -3.26
N ASN A 534 36.75 4.80 -2.96
CA ASN A 534 36.49 5.44 -1.67
C ASN A 534 35.84 4.49 -0.65
N MET A 535 35.59 3.25 -1.03
CA MET A 535 34.95 2.26 -0.16
C MET A 535 35.99 1.53 0.69
N ALA A 536 35.68 1.31 1.97
CA ALA A 536 36.57 0.59 2.88
C ALA A 536 36.93 -0.80 2.35
N THR A 537 38.21 -1.19 2.45
CA THR A 537 38.75 -2.44 1.90
C THR A 537 37.98 -3.67 2.36
N ALA A 538 37.56 -3.72 3.63
CA ALA A 538 36.75 -4.81 4.16
C ALA A 538 35.41 -4.98 3.41
N ARG A 539 34.73 -3.89 3.08
CA ARG A 539 33.45 -3.92 2.35
C ARG A 539 33.65 -4.40 0.91
N ARG A 540 34.74 -3.94 0.27
CA ARG A 540 35.11 -4.38 -1.08
C ARG A 540 35.38 -5.89 -1.13
N HIS A 541 36.07 -6.43 -0.13
CA HIS A 541 36.28 -7.87 -0.01
C HIS A 541 34.98 -8.65 0.19
N LEU A 542 34.07 -8.19 1.05
CA LEU A 542 32.76 -8.82 1.22
C LEU A 542 31.97 -8.84 -0.09
N ALA A 543 31.97 -7.73 -0.84
CA ALA A 543 31.29 -7.64 -2.14
C ALA A 543 31.88 -8.63 -3.16
N LEU A 544 33.21 -8.70 -3.27
CA LEU A 544 33.89 -9.64 -4.18
C LEU A 544 33.60 -11.10 -3.83
N GLN A 545 33.73 -11.47 -2.54
CA GLN A 545 33.44 -12.84 -2.10
C GLN A 545 32.01 -13.25 -2.39
N PHE A 546 31.05 -12.36 -2.14
CA PHE A 546 29.66 -12.60 -2.46
C PHE A 546 29.48 -12.79 -3.98
N GLN A 547 30.05 -11.89 -4.77
CA GLN A 547 29.93 -11.89 -6.23
C GLN A 547 30.53 -13.15 -6.86
N ASP A 548 31.68 -13.62 -6.38
CA ASP A 548 32.34 -14.84 -6.86
C ASP A 548 31.42 -16.06 -6.68
N VAL A 549 30.83 -16.19 -5.49
CA VAL A 549 29.87 -17.27 -5.21
C VAL A 549 28.66 -17.14 -6.13
N LEU A 550 28.01 -15.98 -6.17
CA LEU A 550 26.81 -15.77 -6.98
C LEU A 550 27.05 -16.08 -8.48
N SER A 551 28.18 -15.62 -9.02
CA SER A 551 28.56 -15.82 -10.42
C SER A 551 28.86 -17.28 -10.73
N SER A 552 29.48 -18.02 -9.81
CA SER A 552 29.76 -19.44 -9.99
C SER A 552 28.48 -20.28 -10.15
N TYR A 553 27.45 -19.99 -9.34
CA TYR A 553 26.16 -20.66 -9.45
C TYR A 553 25.39 -20.23 -10.69
N PHE A 554 25.48 -18.96 -11.10
CA PHE A 554 24.85 -18.50 -12.33
C PHE A 554 25.43 -19.21 -13.56
N LEU A 555 26.75 -19.34 -13.65
CA LEU A 555 27.40 -20.08 -14.73
C LEU A 555 27.00 -21.56 -14.73
N ALA A 556 26.93 -22.19 -13.56
CA ALA A 556 26.47 -23.57 -13.43
C ALA A 556 25.01 -23.73 -13.87
N HIS A 557 24.13 -22.78 -13.51
CA HIS A 557 22.73 -22.79 -13.92
C HIS A 557 22.55 -22.61 -15.43
N GLN A 558 23.36 -21.73 -16.05
CA GLN A 558 23.38 -21.57 -17.51
C GLN A 558 23.87 -22.84 -18.21
N ALA A 559 24.94 -23.46 -17.71
CA ALA A 559 25.47 -24.70 -18.27
C ALA A 559 24.48 -25.87 -18.19
N ALA A 560 23.62 -25.91 -17.18
CA ALA A 560 22.59 -26.94 -17.03
C ALA A 560 21.38 -26.76 -17.97
N ARG A 561 21.24 -25.59 -18.61
CA ARG A 561 20.15 -25.28 -19.56
C ARG A 561 20.56 -25.38 -21.03
N MET A 562 21.87 -25.49 -21.31
CA MET A 562 22.43 -25.79 -22.63
C MET A 562 22.49 -27.30 -22.82
#